data_AF-Q8GUB7-F1
#
_entry.id   AF-Q8GUB7-F1
#
_cell.length_a   1.000
_cell.length_b   1.000
_cell.length_c   1.000
_cell.angle_alpha   90.00
_cell.angle_beta   90.00
_cell.angle_gamma   90.00
#
_symmetry.space_group_name_H-M   'P 1'
#
loop_
_entity.id
_entity.type
_entity.pdbx_description
1 polymer ?
#
loop_
_entity_poly.entity_id
_entity_poly.type
_entity_poly.pdbx_seq_one_letter_code
_entity_poly.pdbx_strand_id
1 'polypeptide(L)'
;MESRSIPGAYAYAYEPLPRSSDDDRRSTGGVRWRACAAVLAASALVVFVVASTLAGSRVDRVAVDVAAMPALSETARSRGRDAGVSEKTSGAADEMGFLGAGSGADADGFPWSNAMLQWQRTGFHFQPEMNWMNDPNGPVYYRGWYHLFYQYNPEGAVWGNIAWGHAVSRDLVHWRHLPLAMVPDQWYDINGVWTGSATVFPDGTLNMLYTGSTNASVQVQCLAVPEDPND
;
A
#
# COMPACT_ATOMS: atom_id res chain seq x y z
N MET A 1 2.30 41.77 13.48
CA MET A 1 2.04 41.02 12.22
C MET A 1 1.02 39.96 12.60
N GLU A 2 -0.19 40.10 12.09
CA GLU A 2 -1.39 39.38 12.54
C GLU A 2 -1.25 37.86 12.40
N SER A 3 -1.58 37.14 13.47
CA SER A 3 -1.70 35.69 13.48
C SER A 3 -2.91 35.28 12.66
N ARG A 4 -2.68 34.72 11.47
CA ARG A 4 -3.71 33.99 10.74
C ARG A 4 -3.91 32.64 11.41
N SER A 5 -4.99 32.52 12.16
CA SER A 5 -5.53 31.25 12.66
C SER A 5 -5.91 30.35 11.48
N ILE A 6 -5.29 29.18 11.39
CA ILE A 6 -5.71 28.12 10.47
C ILE A 6 -6.90 27.39 11.12
N PRO A 7 -8.08 27.31 10.48
CA PRO A 7 -9.21 26.57 11.01
C PRO A 7 -9.08 25.07 10.70
N GLY A 8 -9.19 24.23 11.73
CA GLY A 8 -9.37 22.78 11.59
C GLY A 8 -8.27 21.94 12.22
N ALA A 9 -8.15 21.96 13.54
CA ALA A 9 -7.57 20.83 14.26
C ALA A 9 -8.57 19.67 14.16
N TYR A 10 -8.36 18.78 13.20
CA TYR A 10 -9.12 17.53 13.14
C TYR A 10 -8.53 16.60 14.19
N ALA A 11 -9.29 16.34 15.26
CA ALA A 11 -9.01 15.23 16.16
C ALA A 11 -9.16 13.95 15.33
N TYR A 12 -8.06 13.24 15.06
CA TYR A 12 -8.07 12.01 14.27
C TYR A 12 -8.34 10.81 15.19
N ALA A 13 -9.45 10.84 15.94
CA ALA A 13 -9.97 9.66 16.59
C ALA A 13 -10.67 8.80 15.53
N TYR A 14 -10.12 7.62 15.22
CA TYR A 14 -10.75 6.67 14.30
C TYR A 14 -11.74 5.77 15.03
N GLU A 15 -12.61 5.11 14.26
CA GLU A 15 -13.52 4.10 14.82
C GLU A 15 -12.69 2.98 15.47
N PRO A 16 -12.93 2.66 16.76
CA PRO A 16 -12.13 1.68 17.47
C PRO A 16 -12.07 0.35 16.73
N LEU A 17 -10.89 -0.25 16.68
CA LEU A 17 -10.71 -1.53 15.99
C LEU A 17 -11.66 -2.59 16.60
N PRO A 18 -12.30 -3.44 15.77
CA PRO A 18 -13.27 -4.41 16.27
C PRO A 18 -12.61 -5.34 17.29
N ARG A 19 -13.27 -5.47 18.46
CA ARG A 19 -12.88 -6.39 19.53
C ARG A 19 -13.00 -7.84 19.04
N SER A 20 -12.08 -8.70 19.44
CA SER A 20 -12.06 -10.10 19.02
C SER A 20 -13.29 -10.86 19.54
N SER A 21 -14.04 -11.50 18.64
CA SER A 21 -15.09 -12.47 18.98
C SER A 21 -14.55 -13.83 19.47
N ASP A 22 -13.22 -13.97 19.57
CA ASP A 22 -12.57 -15.25 19.88
C ASP A 22 -12.64 -15.63 21.36
N ASP A 23 -13.00 -14.70 22.25
CA ASP A 23 -13.20 -15.02 23.67
C ASP A 23 -14.49 -15.84 23.91
N ASP A 24 -15.44 -15.79 22.98
CA ASP A 24 -16.74 -16.49 23.08
C ASP A 24 -16.79 -17.85 22.35
N ARG A 25 -15.73 -18.27 21.66
CA ARG A 25 -15.78 -19.41 20.72
C ARG A 25 -15.18 -20.74 21.21
N ARG A 26 -14.95 -20.90 22.52
CA ARG A 26 -14.66 -22.22 23.10
C ARG A 26 -15.93 -22.99 23.47
N SER A 27 -16.76 -23.33 22.49
CA SER A 27 -17.59 -24.54 22.56
C SER A 27 -18.14 -24.89 21.18
N THR A 28 -18.38 -26.19 20.94
CA THR A 28 -18.88 -26.81 19.68
C THR A 28 -17.81 -27.25 18.67
N GLY A 29 -16.92 -28.13 19.10
CA GLY A 29 -16.28 -29.07 18.19
C GLY A 29 -17.26 -30.16 17.76
N GLY A 30 -17.37 -30.41 16.45
CA GLY A 30 -17.86 -31.70 15.97
C GLY A 30 -18.78 -31.77 14.75
N VAL A 31 -18.57 -31.06 13.62
CA VAL A 31 -19.24 -31.42 12.33
C VAL A 31 -18.37 -31.20 11.06
N ARG A 32 -17.13 -30.71 11.13
CA ARG A 32 -16.46 -30.16 9.92
C ARG A 32 -15.78 -31.15 8.97
N TRP A 33 -15.49 -32.40 9.37
CA TRP A 33 -14.69 -33.31 8.53
C TRP A 33 -15.47 -33.95 7.37
N ARG A 34 -16.78 -34.18 7.55
CA ARG A 34 -17.64 -34.77 6.50
C ARG A 34 -17.91 -33.81 5.35
N ALA A 35 -17.99 -32.50 5.64
CA ALA A 35 -18.16 -31.46 4.63
C ALA A 35 -16.89 -31.31 3.77
N CYS A 36 -15.69 -31.35 4.37
CA CYS A 36 -14.43 -31.29 3.63
C CYS A 36 -14.24 -32.51 2.70
N ALA A 37 -14.62 -33.71 3.15
CA ALA A 37 -14.52 -34.91 2.31
C ALA A 37 -15.45 -34.86 1.09
N ALA A 38 -16.67 -34.33 1.23
CA ALA A 38 -17.61 -34.18 0.12
C ALA A 38 -17.13 -33.15 -0.93
N VAL A 39 -16.55 -32.03 -0.49
CA VAL A 39 -16.01 -30.98 -1.38
C VAL A 39 -14.80 -31.49 -2.18
N LEU A 40 -13.93 -32.30 -1.55
CA LEU A 40 -12.77 -32.89 -2.24
C LEU A 40 -13.19 -33.93 -3.29
N ALA A 41 -14.20 -34.76 -2.99
CA ALA A 41 -14.72 -35.73 -3.95
C ALA A 41 -15.40 -35.08 -5.17
N ALA A 42 -16.17 -34.01 -4.95
CA ALA A 42 -16.81 -33.25 -6.03
C ALA A 42 -15.78 -32.57 -6.94
N SER A 43 -14.72 -31.99 -6.35
CA SER A 43 -13.62 -31.36 -7.10
C SER A 43 -12.86 -32.37 -7.97
N ALA A 44 -12.61 -33.58 -7.45
CA ALA A 44 -11.94 -34.65 -8.21
C ALA A 44 -12.78 -35.12 -9.42
N LEU A 45 -14.10 -35.18 -9.28
CA LEU A 45 -15.01 -35.54 -10.38
C LEU A 45 -14.99 -34.50 -11.51
N VAL A 46 -15.00 -33.21 -11.16
CA VAL A 46 -14.94 -32.11 -12.15
C VAL A 46 -13.63 -32.16 -12.93
N VAL A 47 -12.49 -32.35 -12.24
CA VAL A 47 -11.18 -32.48 -12.90
C VAL A 47 -11.14 -33.69 -13.83
N PHE A 48 -11.71 -34.82 -13.41
CA PHE A 48 -11.75 -36.02 -14.24
C PHE A 48 -12.59 -35.83 -15.51
N VAL A 49 -13.76 -35.18 -15.40
CA VAL A 49 -14.62 -34.86 -16.55
C VAL A 49 -13.93 -33.89 -17.50
N VAL A 50 -13.31 -32.83 -17.00
CA VAL A 50 -12.58 -31.86 -17.83
C VAL A 50 -11.41 -32.54 -18.56
N ALA A 51 -10.61 -33.35 -17.85
CA ALA A 51 -9.48 -34.06 -18.45
C ALA A 51 -9.93 -35.06 -19.53
N SER A 52 -11.05 -35.76 -19.33
CA SER A 52 -11.58 -36.72 -20.31
C SER A 52 -12.25 -36.03 -21.52
N THR A 53 -12.82 -34.85 -21.35
CA THR A 53 -13.29 -34.03 -22.51
C THR A 53 -12.14 -33.46 -23.34
N LEU A 54 -11.04 -33.06 -22.72
CA LEU A 54 -9.86 -32.52 -23.41
C LEU A 54 -9.00 -33.59 -24.10
N ALA A 55 -9.02 -34.83 -23.59
CA ALA A 55 -8.31 -35.95 -24.21
C ALA A 55 -8.93 -36.39 -25.55
N GLY A 56 -10.20 -36.05 -25.81
CA GLY A 56 -10.91 -36.40 -27.04
C GLY A 56 -10.93 -35.31 -28.13
N SER A 57 -10.57 -34.07 -27.81
CA SER A 57 -10.57 -32.96 -28.76
C SER A 57 -9.21 -32.78 -29.42
N ARG A 58 -9.11 -33.07 -30.73
CA ARG A 58 -8.01 -32.53 -31.53
C ARG A 58 -8.21 -31.02 -31.64
N VAL A 59 -7.31 -30.26 -31.03
CA VAL A 59 -7.21 -28.81 -31.24
C VAL A 59 -6.55 -28.62 -32.60
N ASP A 60 -7.35 -28.32 -33.62
CA ASP A 60 -6.81 -27.80 -34.86
C ASP A 60 -6.12 -26.47 -34.54
N ARG A 61 -4.84 -26.36 -34.91
CA ARG A 61 -4.10 -25.10 -34.80
C ARG A 61 -4.73 -24.09 -35.74
N VAL A 62 -5.57 -23.22 -35.22
CA VAL A 62 -5.96 -22.00 -35.92
C VAL A 62 -4.72 -21.12 -35.96
N ALA A 63 -4.13 -20.96 -37.15
CA ALA A 63 -3.12 -19.95 -37.38
C ALA A 63 -3.77 -18.58 -37.17
N VAL A 64 -3.27 -17.82 -36.19
CA VAL A 64 -3.67 -16.43 -36.00
C VAL A 64 -2.86 -15.60 -36.98
N ASP A 65 -3.54 -15.05 -37.98
CA ASP A 65 -2.93 -14.12 -38.93
C ASP A 65 -2.69 -12.78 -38.24
N VAL A 66 -1.43 -12.50 -37.90
CA VAL A 66 -0.99 -11.30 -37.17
C VAL A 66 -1.27 -10.01 -37.97
N ALA A 67 -1.49 -10.12 -39.28
CA ALA A 67 -1.80 -8.98 -40.14
C ALA A 67 -3.24 -8.45 -40.01
N ALA A 68 -4.14 -9.20 -39.36
CA ALA A 68 -5.56 -8.84 -39.22
C ALA A 68 -5.92 -8.21 -37.86
N MET A 69 -4.94 -7.93 -36.99
CA MET A 69 -5.22 -7.19 -35.76
C MET A 69 -5.59 -5.74 -36.11
N PRO A 70 -6.75 -5.22 -35.67
CA PRO A 70 -7.08 -3.83 -35.89
C PRO A 70 -5.99 -2.97 -35.24
N ALA A 71 -5.49 -1.99 -35.98
CA ALA A 71 -4.58 -1.00 -35.43
C ALA A 71 -5.20 -0.43 -34.15
N LEU A 72 -4.47 -0.51 -33.04
CA LEU A 72 -4.85 0.10 -31.77
C LEU A 72 -4.94 1.61 -31.99
N SER A 73 -6.14 2.06 -32.34
CA SER A 73 -6.48 3.46 -32.51
C SER A 73 -6.34 4.16 -31.16
N GLU A 74 -5.39 5.08 -31.14
CA GLU A 74 -5.15 6.21 -30.24
C GLU A 74 -5.99 6.39 -28.96
N THR A 75 -5.24 6.71 -27.90
CA THR A 75 -5.60 7.32 -26.61
C THR A 75 -5.87 6.41 -25.42
N ALA A 76 -5.11 5.33 -25.27
CA ALA A 76 -4.74 4.90 -23.92
C ALA A 76 -3.70 5.90 -23.36
N ARG A 77 -4.14 7.10 -22.95
CA ARG A 77 -3.27 7.99 -22.17
C ARG A 77 -2.88 7.25 -20.90
N SER A 78 -1.57 7.12 -20.70
CA SER A 78 -0.95 6.63 -19.48
C SER A 78 -1.56 7.33 -18.27
N ARG A 79 -1.84 6.59 -17.21
CA ARG A 79 -2.19 7.15 -15.90
C ARG A 79 -1.05 8.06 -15.44
N GLY A 80 -1.30 9.37 -15.44
CA GLY A 80 -0.33 10.39 -15.02
C GLY A 80 -0.28 10.57 -13.50
N ARG A 81 0.38 11.64 -13.06
CA ARG A 81 0.54 12.06 -11.66
C ARG A 81 -0.75 11.92 -10.82
N ASP A 82 -1.89 12.31 -11.39
CA ASP A 82 -3.20 12.30 -10.73
C ASP A 82 -3.68 10.90 -10.31
N ALA A 83 -3.09 9.84 -10.86
CA ALA A 83 -3.39 8.46 -10.55
C ALA A 83 -2.30 7.77 -9.69
N GLY A 84 -1.34 8.54 -9.17
CA GLY A 84 -0.31 8.06 -8.24
C GLY A 84 0.76 7.16 -8.87
N VAL A 85 1.02 7.30 -10.18
CA VAL A 85 2.11 6.60 -10.89
C VAL A 85 3.39 7.44 -10.82
N SER A 86 4.53 6.80 -10.54
CA SER A 86 5.82 7.50 -10.40
C SER A 86 6.31 8.09 -11.71
N GLU A 87 6.83 9.32 -11.66
CA GLU A 87 7.41 10.04 -12.81
C GLU A 87 8.54 9.26 -13.49
N LYS A 88 9.25 8.41 -12.72
CA LYS A 88 10.29 7.51 -13.24
C LYS A 88 9.76 6.51 -14.28
N THR A 89 8.48 6.16 -14.21
CA THR A 89 7.86 5.16 -15.09
C THR A 89 7.14 5.80 -16.28
N SER A 90 6.77 7.08 -16.19
CA SER A 90 5.98 7.76 -17.23
C SER A 90 6.80 8.64 -18.19
N GLY A 91 8.13 8.66 -18.09
CA GLY A 91 9.01 9.41 -19.00
C GLY A 91 8.94 10.94 -18.86
N ALA A 92 8.33 11.45 -17.79
CA ALA A 92 8.22 12.89 -17.53
C ALA A 92 9.33 13.34 -16.57
N ALA A 93 10.59 13.26 -17.01
CA ALA A 93 11.76 13.64 -16.21
C ALA A 93 12.36 14.98 -16.65
N ASP A 94 11.53 15.96 -17.02
CA ASP A 94 12.01 17.21 -17.64
C ASP A 94 12.21 18.37 -16.65
N GLU A 95 11.74 18.28 -15.40
CA GLU A 95 11.71 19.46 -14.49
C GLU A 95 12.59 19.37 -13.23
N MET A 96 13.15 18.22 -12.85
CA MET A 96 14.09 18.12 -11.72
C MET A 96 15.35 17.34 -12.09
N GLY A 97 16.36 18.06 -12.55
CA GLY A 97 17.67 17.57 -13.00
C GLY A 97 18.56 16.97 -11.90
N PHE A 98 18.05 16.03 -11.10
CA PHE A 98 18.83 15.26 -10.16
C PHE A 98 18.60 13.76 -10.39
N LEU A 99 19.62 13.12 -10.97
CA LEU A 99 19.68 11.73 -11.47
C LEU A 99 19.12 11.53 -12.90
N GLY A 100 19.80 12.13 -13.87
CA GLY A 100 19.46 12.03 -15.29
C GLY A 100 19.55 10.60 -15.84
N ALA A 101 18.41 10.07 -16.28
CA ALA A 101 18.39 9.25 -17.48
C ALA A 101 18.73 10.17 -18.66
N GLY A 102 19.73 9.80 -19.44
CA GLY A 102 20.49 10.69 -20.31
C GLY A 102 19.65 11.50 -21.30
N SER A 103 20.03 12.76 -21.44
CA SER A 103 19.74 13.58 -22.61
C SER A 103 20.41 12.96 -23.85
N GLY A 104 19.66 12.23 -24.66
CA GLY A 104 20.16 11.75 -25.95
C GLY A 104 19.17 10.85 -26.67
N ALA A 105 18.70 11.30 -27.83
CA ALA A 105 18.05 10.56 -28.93
C ALA A 105 16.82 9.65 -28.65
N ASP A 106 16.51 9.31 -27.40
CA ASP A 106 15.38 8.47 -26.97
C ASP A 106 14.29 9.33 -26.30
N ALA A 107 14.00 10.51 -26.88
CA ALA A 107 13.02 11.47 -26.36
C ALA A 107 11.57 10.93 -26.35
N ASP A 108 11.33 9.81 -27.01
CA ASP A 108 10.06 9.11 -27.00
C ASP A 108 10.15 7.99 -25.94
N GLY A 109 9.84 8.33 -24.69
CA GLY A 109 9.77 7.36 -23.60
C GLY A 109 8.91 6.13 -23.98
N PHE A 110 9.17 4.98 -23.35
CA PHE A 110 8.47 3.74 -23.68
C PHE A 110 6.93 3.96 -23.66
N PRO A 111 6.18 3.53 -24.69
CA PRO A 111 4.75 3.81 -24.81
C PRO A 111 3.91 2.90 -23.89
N TRP A 112 3.93 3.19 -22.59
CA TRP A 112 3.17 2.44 -21.59
C TRP A 112 1.67 2.54 -21.81
N SER A 113 0.99 1.39 -21.86
CA SER A 113 -0.48 1.33 -21.81
C SER A 113 -0.99 1.19 -20.36
N ASN A 114 -2.26 1.53 -20.15
CA ASN A 114 -2.90 1.38 -18.83
C ASN A 114 -2.90 -0.07 -18.32
N ALA A 115 -3.03 -1.06 -19.21
CA ALA A 115 -2.96 -2.47 -18.82
C ALA A 115 -1.57 -2.85 -18.29
N MET A 116 -0.51 -2.33 -18.92
CA MET A 116 0.88 -2.59 -18.48
C MET A 116 1.17 -1.97 -17.12
N LEU A 117 0.72 -0.74 -16.89
CA LEU A 117 0.91 -0.06 -15.60
C LEU A 117 0.11 -0.72 -14.47
N GLN A 118 -1.12 -1.16 -14.73
CA GLN A 118 -1.93 -1.88 -13.74
C GLN A 118 -1.30 -3.20 -13.34
N TRP A 119 -0.72 -3.93 -14.31
CA TRP A 119 -0.08 -5.22 -14.06
C TRP A 119 1.12 -5.14 -13.12
N GLN A 120 1.74 -3.97 -12.97
CA GLN A 120 2.89 -3.78 -12.08
C GLN A 120 2.53 -3.76 -10.59
N ARG A 121 1.26 -3.53 -10.23
CA ARG A 121 0.83 -3.57 -8.82
C ARG A 121 0.86 -5.00 -8.31
N THR A 122 1.39 -5.17 -7.10
CA THR A 122 1.54 -6.50 -6.50
C THR A 122 0.20 -7.03 -6.02
N GLY A 123 0.01 -8.35 -6.06
CA GLY A 123 -1.22 -8.99 -5.59
C GLY A 123 -1.26 -9.31 -4.09
N PHE A 124 -0.10 -9.33 -3.42
CA PHE A 124 0.00 -9.77 -2.03
C PHE A 124 1.11 -9.09 -1.20
N HIS A 125 1.91 -8.19 -1.79
CA HIS A 125 2.84 -7.39 -0.98
C HIS A 125 2.10 -6.16 -0.47
N PHE A 126 2.47 -5.71 0.73
CA PHE A 126 1.94 -4.46 1.24
C PHE A 126 2.40 -3.30 0.34
N GLN A 127 1.45 -2.47 -0.07
CA GLN A 127 1.69 -1.19 -0.73
C GLN A 127 0.51 -0.25 -0.41
N PRO A 128 0.69 1.08 -0.35
CA PRO A 128 -0.42 1.99 -0.22
C PRO A 128 -1.32 1.91 -1.46
N GLU A 129 -2.55 2.40 -1.32
CA GLU A 129 -3.51 2.46 -2.42
C GLU A 129 -2.94 3.20 -3.64
N MET A 130 -2.20 4.29 -3.40
CA MET A 130 -1.56 5.13 -4.40
C MET A 130 -0.34 5.86 -3.81
N ASN A 131 0.44 6.53 -4.67
CA ASN A 131 1.56 7.41 -4.32
C ASN A 131 2.83 6.71 -3.80
N TRP A 132 3.77 7.52 -3.32
CA TRP A 132 5.11 7.10 -2.90
C TRP A 132 5.11 6.50 -1.50
N MET A 133 5.76 5.34 -1.35
CA MET A 133 6.12 4.74 -0.08
C MET A 133 7.60 4.35 -0.09
N ASN A 134 8.27 4.52 1.04
CA ASN A 134 9.61 3.97 1.26
C ASN A 134 9.73 3.22 2.60
N ASP A 135 10.46 3.78 3.57
CA ASP A 135 10.92 3.08 4.76
C ASP A 135 9.74 2.54 5.60
N PRO A 136 9.78 1.28 6.07
CA PRO A 136 8.87 0.81 7.11
C PRO A 136 9.19 1.50 8.43
N ASN A 137 8.17 1.90 9.17
CA ASN A 137 8.28 2.69 10.40
C ASN A 137 7.52 2.01 11.54
N GLY A 138 8.13 2.00 12.72
CA GLY A 138 7.59 1.43 13.96
C GLY A 138 6.75 0.15 13.86
N PRO A 139 7.17 -0.94 13.16
CA PRO A 139 6.39 -2.17 13.15
C PRO A 139 6.22 -2.71 14.57
N VAL A 140 4.99 -2.96 15.00
CA VAL A 140 4.70 -3.35 16.39
C VAL A 140 3.46 -4.23 16.46
N TYR A 141 3.48 -5.24 17.33
CA TYR A 141 2.27 -5.93 17.74
C TYR A 141 1.72 -5.28 19.01
N TYR A 142 0.56 -4.66 18.92
CA TYR A 142 -0.05 -3.90 20.01
C TYR A 142 -1.53 -4.22 20.09
N ARG A 143 -2.03 -4.49 21.31
CA ARG A 143 -3.45 -4.75 21.61
C ARG A 143 -4.18 -5.73 20.65
N GLY A 144 -3.46 -6.75 20.17
CA GLY A 144 -4.04 -7.81 19.34
C GLY A 144 -3.86 -7.60 17.82
N TRP A 145 -3.24 -6.51 17.40
CA TRP A 145 -3.03 -6.16 16.00
C TRP A 145 -1.56 -5.99 15.68
N TYR A 146 -1.16 -6.36 14.47
CA TYR A 146 0.09 -5.92 13.89
C TYR A 146 -0.13 -4.54 13.28
N HIS A 147 0.62 -3.55 13.73
CA HIS A 147 0.65 -2.20 13.18
C HIS A 147 1.88 -2.07 12.29
N LEU A 148 1.68 -1.54 11.09
CA LEU A 148 2.71 -1.15 10.16
C LEU A 148 2.54 0.32 9.85
N PHE A 149 3.57 1.12 10.12
CA PHE A 149 3.69 2.48 9.62
C PHE A 149 4.72 2.51 8.51
N TYR A 150 4.69 3.54 7.67
CA TYR A 150 5.61 3.68 6.56
C TYR A 150 5.70 5.14 6.12
N GLN A 151 6.88 5.55 5.65
CA GLN A 151 7.03 6.86 5.01
C GLN A 151 6.14 6.92 3.78
N TYR A 152 5.35 7.99 3.67
CA TYR A 152 4.33 8.17 2.66
C TYR A 152 4.32 9.62 2.16
N ASN A 153 4.22 9.82 0.85
CA ASN A 153 3.90 11.12 0.27
C ASN A 153 2.43 11.13 -0.17
N PRO A 154 1.53 11.84 0.53
CA PRO A 154 0.12 11.90 0.14
C PRO A 154 -0.13 12.68 -1.15
N GLU A 155 0.84 13.46 -1.63
CA GLU A 155 0.66 14.39 -2.76
C GLU A 155 1.30 13.91 -4.07
N GLY A 156 2.02 12.79 -4.07
CA GLY A 156 2.62 12.30 -5.31
C GLY A 156 3.40 10.99 -5.19
N ALA A 157 3.71 10.43 -6.35
CA ALA A 157 4.47 9.19 -6.51
C ALA A 157 5.99 9.43 -6.62
N VAL A 158 6.47 10.46 -5.92
CA VAL A 158 7.87 10.85 -5.77
C VAL A 158 8.16 11.14 -4.30
N TRP A 159 9.44 11.15 -3.93
CA TRP A 159 9.83 11.50 -2.57
C TRP A 159 9.54 12.99 -2.27
N GLY A 160 9.03 13.27 -1.06
CA GLY A 160 8.66 14.61 -0.59
C GLY A 160 7.46 14.55 0.36
N ASN A 161 7.18 15.64 1.09
CA ASN A 161 6.02 15.78 1.98
C ASN A 161 5.78 14.55 2.88
N ILE A 162 6.87 14.05 3.48
CA ILE A 162 6.87 12.75 4.15
C ILE A 162 6.01 12.78 5.41
N ALA A 163 4.97 11.96 5.40
CA ALA A 163 4.11 11.61 6.52
C ALA A 163 4.27 10.12 6.86
N TRP A 164 3.69 9.68 7.97
CA TRP A 164 3.56 8.25 8.27
C TRP A 164 2.17 7.76 7.86
N GLY A 165 2.13 6.91 6.83
CA GLY A 165 0.96 6.08 6.56
C GLY A 165 0.82 4.99 7.61
N HIS A 166 -0.40 4.46 7.78
CA HIS A 166 -0.71 3.46 8.80
C HIS A 166 -1.60 2.36 8.24
N ALA A 167 -1.27 1.11 8.55
CA ALA A 167 -2.13 -0.04 8.31
C ALA A 167 -2.03 -1.03 9.47
N VAL A 168 -3.09 -1.81 9.65
CA VAL A 168 -3.16 -2.88 10.65
C VAL A 168 -3.53 -4.21 10.02
N SER A 169 -3.07 -5.30 10.64
CA SER A 169 -3.38 -6.66 10.24
C SER A 169 -3.51 -7.58 11.46
N ARG A 170 -4.30 -8.65 11.35
CA ARG A 170 -4.31 -9.75 12.33
C ARG A 170 -3.32 -10.87 11.98
N ASP A 171 -2.84 -10.93 10.75
CA ASP A 171 -2.10 -12.08 10.22
C ASP A 171 -0.87 -11.71 9.36
N LEU A 172 -0.50 -10.43 9.30
CA LEU A 172 0.58 -9.87 8.46
C LEU A 172 0.39 -10.04 6.95
N VAL A 173 -0.78 -10.51 6.50
CA VAL A 173 -1.09 -10.75 5.08
C VAL A 173 -2.25 -9.86 4.63
N HIS A 174 -3.34 -9.83 5.39
CA HIS A 174 -4.52 -9.03 5.08
C HIS A 174 -4.47 -7.72 5.87
N TRP A 175 -4.33 -6.62 5.16
CA TRP A 175 -4.12 -5.29 5.74
C TRP A 175 -5.37 -4.42 5.59
N ARG A 176 -5.67 -3.66 6.65
CA ARG A 176 -6.64 -2.55 6.65
C ARG A 176 -5.86 -1.24 6.71
N HIS A 177 -5.99 -0.40 5.68
CA HIS A 177 -5.45 0.95 5.71
C HIS A 177 -6.21 1.81 6.71
N LEU A 178 -5.48 2.61 7.49
CA LEU A 178 -5.99 3.57 8.46
C LEU A 178 -5.59 4.99 8.04
N PRO A 179 -6.15 6.04 8.67
CA PRO A 179 -5.70 7.42 8.45
C PRO A 179 -4.19 7.58 8.66
N LEU A 180 -3.61 8.66 8.13
CA LEU A 180 -2.21 9.00 8.40
C LEU A 180 -2.00 9.14 9.91
N ALA A 181 -0.95 8.50 10.42
CA ALA A 181 -0.67 8.49 11.86
C ALA A 181 0.08 9.74 12.31
N MET A 182 0.98 10.27 11.46
CA MET A 182 1.73 11.49 11.73
C MET A 182 1.92 12.28 10.43
N VAL A 183 1.77 13.59 10.52
CA VAL A 183 1.94 14.52 9.41
C VAL A 183 2.87 15.66 9.81
N PRO A 184 3.58 16.31 8.87
CA PRO A 184 4.36 17.51 9.17
C PRO A 184 3.46 18.65 9.63
N ASP A 185 3.40 18.91 10.94
CA ASP A 185 2.53 19.94 11.51
C ASP A 185 3.17 20.81 12.59
N GLN A 186 4.40 20.49 13.02
CA GLN A 186 5.16 21.29 13.96
C GLN A 186 6.44 21.84 13.35
N TRP A 187 7.00 22.90 13.95
CA TRP A 187 8.24 23.52 13.47
C TRP A 187 9.42 22.54 13.40
N TYR A 188 9.42 21.52 14.26
CA TYR A 188 10.51 20.56 14.41
C TYR A 188 10.46 19.42 13.38
N ASP A 189 9.35 19.26 12.66
CA ASP A 189 9.17 18.22 11.63
C ASP A 189 8.50 18.74 10.36
N ILE A 190 8.39 20.06 10.19
CA ILE A 190 7.67 20.71 9.07
C ILE A 190 8.18 20.30 7.68
N ASN A 191 9.44 19.90 7.55
CA ASN A 191 10.02 19.42 6.29
C ASN A 191 9.89 17.89 6.12
N GLY A 192 9.32 17.18 7.09
CA GLY A 192 9.02 15.76 7.03
C GLY A 192 9.10 15.04 8.38
N VAL A 193 8.18 14.09 8.57
CA VAL A 193 8.17 13.11 9.67
C VAL A 193 8.86 11.85 9.18
N TRP A 194 10.16 11.72 9.40
CA TRP A 194 10.97 10.63 8.85
C TRP A 194 10.95 9.39 9.73
N THR A 195 11.77 8.39 9.35
CA THR A 195 11.81 7.06 9.94
C THR A 195 11.97 7.07 11.46
N GLY A 196 11.30 6.12 12.09
CA GLY A 196 11.27 5.95 13.52
C GLY A 196 10.88 4.54 13.95
N SER A 197 10.96 4.32 15.26
CA SER A 197 10.78 3.03 15.91
C SER A 197 9.74 3.12 17.03
N ALA A 198 8.98 2.05 17.19
CA ALA A 198 8.02 1.87 18.26
C ALA A 198 8.66 1.13 19.44
N THR A 199 8.34 1.55 20.66
CA THR A 199 8.69 0.84 21.90
C THR A 199 7.46 0.71 22.77
N VAL A 200 7.15 -0.51 23.20
CA VAL A 200 6.13 -0.78 24.21
C VAL A 200 6.81 -0.83 25.57
N PHE A 201 6.40 0.04 26.48
CA PHE A 201 6.94 0.13 27.83
C PHE A 201 6.34 -0.95 28.77
N PRO A 202 6.98 -1.24 29.92
CA PRO A 202 6.48 -2.24 30.87
C PRO A 202 5.09 -1.96 31.44
N ASP A 203 4.66 -0.70 31.47
CA ASP A 203 3.32 -0.27 31.88
C ASP A 203 2.26 -0.43 30.77
N GLY A 204 2.67 -0.92 29.58
CA GLY A 204 1.81 -1.16 28.44
C GLY A 204 1.62 0.06 27.52
N THR A 205 2.27 1.20 27.78
CA THR A 205 2.20 2.35 26.87
C THR A 205 3.05 2.12 25.63
N LEU A 206 2.59 2.65 24.49
CA LEU A 206 3.31 2.66 23.23
C LEU A 206 3.89 4.05 23.00
N ASN A 207 5.19 4.12 22.74
CA ASN A 207 5.86 5.36 22.36
C ASN A 207 6.57 5.18 21.02
N MET A 208 6.59 6.23 20.22
CA MET A 208 7.28 6.29 18.94
C MET A 208 8.37 7.33 18.98
N LEU A 209 9.62 6.92 18.75
CA LEU A 209 10.71 7.84 18.48
C LEU A 209 10.90 7.96 16.98
N TYR A 210 10.94 9.17 16.45
CA TYR A 210 11.09 9.44 15.03
C TYR A 210 12.03 10.61 14.77
N THR A 211 12.52 10.73 13.53
CA THR A 211 13.34 11.87 13.12
C THR A 211 12.45 12.95 12.49
N GLY A 212 12.44 14.14 13.06
CA GLY A 212 11.83 15.34 12.47
C GLY A 212 12.83 16.13 11.64
N SER A 213 12.42 16.60 10.46
CA SER A 213 13.18 17.56 9.67
C SER A 213 12.64 18.97 9.90
N THR A 214 13.45 19.80 10.56
CA THR A 214 13.09 21.19 10.90
C THR A 214 13.09 22.11 9.67
N ASN A 215 12.54 23.32 9.82
CA ASN A 215 12.58 24.38 8.78
C ASN A 215 13.99 24.79 8.34
N ALA A 216 15.02 24.53 9.14
CA ALA A 216 16.42 24.80 8.85
C ALA A 216 17.16 23.56 8.27
N SER A 217 16.41 22.51 7.88
CA SER A 217 16.94 21.23 7.40
C SER A 217 17.83 20.52 8.41
N VAL A 218 17.63 20.78 9.70
CA VAL A 218 18.28 20.06 10.81
C VAL A 218 17.40 18.88 11.18
N GLN A 219 18.03 17.73 11.43
CA GLN A 219 17.39 16.51 11.91
C GLN A 219 17.37 16.48 13.44
N VAL A 220 16.19 16.30 14.02
CA VAL A 220 15.99 16.20 15.48
C VAL A 220 15.24 14.93 15.83
N GLN A 221 15.40 14.45 17.06
CA GLN A 221 14.68 13.27 17.55
C GLN A 221 13.43 13.72 18.29
N CYS A 222 12.29 13.21 17.84
CA CYS A 222 10.97 13.55 18.33
C CYS A 222 10.30 12.34 18.98
N LEU A 223 9.36 12.61 19.89
CA LEU A 223 8.55 11.59 20.56
C LEU A 223 7.08 11.82 20.22
N ALA A 224 6.40 10.75 19.80
CA ALA A 224 4.96 10.69 19.67
C ALA A 224 4.39 9.58 20.56
N VAL A 225 3.17 9.78 21.03
CA VAL A 225 2.38 8.80 21.78
C VAL A 225 1.00 8.69 21.13
N PRO A 226 0.32 7.54 21.20
CA PRO A 226 -1.05 7.42 20.74
C PRO A 226 -1.95 8.48 21.38
N GLU A 227 -2.84 9.09 20.59
CA GLU A 227 -3.82 10.04 21.10
C GLU A 227 -4.79 9.36 22.08
N ASP A 228 -5.29 8.17 21.72
CA ASP A 228 -5.98 7.26 22.64
C ASP A 228 -5.11 6.03 22.93
N PRO A 229 -4.63 5.85 24.18
CA PRO A 229 -3.83 4.69 24.56
C PRO A 229 -4.62 3.36 24.62
N ASN A 230 -5.94 3.40 24.44
CA ASN A 230 -6.82 2.22 24.50
C ASN A 230 -7.22 1.66 23.12
N ASP A 231 -6.85 2.35 22.03
CA ASP A 231 -7.12 1.92 20.66
C ASP A 231 -6.27 0.71 20.22
#